data_AF-A0A4Q2X9H9-F1
#
_entry.id   AF-A0A4Q2X9H9-F1
#
_cell.length_a   1.000
_cell.length_b   1.000
_cell.length_c   1.000
_cell.angle_alpha   90.00
_cell.angle_beta   90.00
_cell.angle_gamma   90.00
#
_symmetry.space_group_name_H-M   'P 1'
#
loop_
_entity.id
_entity.type
_entity.pdbx_description
1 polymer ?
#
loop_
_entity_poly.entity_id
_entity_poly.type
_entity_poly.pdbx_seq_one_letter_code
_entity_poly.pdbx_strand_id
1 'polypeptide(L)'
;MTQDSRQVLIELLFLSLYMDNHLSLAEDEVLNDALDSLGWDSDSSREKFVFRAFSTARDAITSLEKTQAFFDSRTAIIKRDGAEAQSLTWLSKVLGADGLTATEKYFLAQLEQRLYPAS
;
A
#
# COMPACT_ATOMS: atom_id res chain seq x y z
N MET A 1 5.89 9.14 9.80
CA MET A 1 4.53 8.66 9.40
C MET A 1 3.66 8.43 10.62
N THR A 2 2.36 8.73 10.55
CA THR A 2 1.35 8.46 11.60
C THR A 2 0.90 6.99 11.56
N GLN A 3 0.17 6.52 12.59
CA GLN A 3 -0.42 5.18 12.58
C GLN A 3 -1.45 4.99 11.45
N ASP A 4 -2.29 6.00 11.18
CA ASP A 4 -3.25 5.97 10.06
C ASP A 4 -2.55 5.77 8.72
N SER A 5 -1.50 6.55 8.45
CA SER A 5 -0.72 6.41 7.21
C SER A 5 -0.01 5.06 7.10
N ARG A 6 0.43 4.45 8.22
CA ARG A 6 0.98 3.08 8.23
C ARG A 6 -0.06 2.05 7.88
N GLN A 7 -1.25 2.16 8.46
CA GLN A 7 -2.36 1.26 8.16
C GLN A 7 -2.73 1.33 6.68
N VAL A 8 -2.84 2.54 6.14
CA VAL A 8 -3.12 2.76 4.72
C VAL A 8 -2.00 2.24 3.82
N LEU A 9 -0.73 2.41 4.19
CA LEU A 9 0.40 1.87 3.44
C LEU A 9 0.31 0.34 3.33
N ILE A 10 0.00 -0.35 4.42
CA ILE A 10 -0.16 -1.81 4.46
C ILE A 10 -1.35 -2.26 3.59
N GLU A 11 -2.45 -1.53 3.65
CA GLU A 11 -3.62 -1.78 2.79
C GLU A 11 -3.31 -1.61 1.30
N LEU A 12 -2.53 -0.59 0.93
CA LEU A 12 -2.07 -0.38 -0.45
C LEU A 12 -1.10 -1.48 -0.91
N LEU A 13 -0.22 -1.96 -0.02
CA LEU A 13 0.64 -3.12 -0.29
C LEU A 13 -0.20 -4.36 -0.61
N PHE A 14 -1.22 -4.68 0.19
CA PHE A 14 -2.06 -5.84 -0.13
C PHE A 14 -2.87 -5.65 -1.41
N LEU A 15 -3.31 -4.42 -1.73
CA LEU A 15 -3.97 -4.16 -2.99
C LEU A 15 -3.05 -4.43 -4.19
N SER A 16 -1.78 -4.01 -4.14
CA SER A 16 -0.83 -4.29 -5.24
C SER A 16 -0.60 -5.79 -5.42
N LEU A 17 -0.50 -6.55 -4.33
CA LEU A 17 -0.34 -8.01 -4.40
C LEU A 17 -1.57 -8.70 -5.02
N TYR A 18 -2.78 -8.25 -4.71
CA TYR A 18 -3.99 -8.75 -5.37
C TYR A 18 -4.07 -8.36 -6.85
N MET A 19 -3.58 -7.17 -7.21
CA MET A 19 -3.52 -6.72 -8.61
C MET A 19 -2.56 -7.55 -9.44
N ASP A 20 -1.37 -7.85 -8.90
CA ASP A 20 -0.35 -8.62 -9.63
C ASP A 20 -0.55 -10.14 -9.52
N ASN A 21 -1.35 -10.59 -8.53
CA ASN A 21 -1.56 -12.01 -8.21
C ASN A 21 -0.23 -12.76 -7.99
N HIS A 22 0.77 -12.03 -7.52
CA HIS A 22 2.12 -12.49 -7.27
C HIS A 22 2.67 -11.78 -6.02
N LEU A 23 3.47 -12.52 -5.27
CA LEU A 23 4.35 -12.03 -4.22
C LEU A 23 5.57 -12.94 -4.27
N SER A 24 6.71 -12.41 -4.66
CA SER A 24 7.95 -13.15 -4.68
C SER A 24 8.54 -13.31 -3.28
N LEU A 25 9.50 -14.23 -3.11
CA LEU A 25 10.18 -14.40 -1.83
C LEU A 25 10.95 -13.15 -1.42
N ALA A 26 11.53 -12.43 -2.39
CA ALA A 26 12.28 -11.20 -2.12
C ALA A 26 11.35 -10.07 -1.68
N GLU A 27 10.18 -9.94 -2.32
CA GLU A 27 9.17 -8.96 -1.91
C GLU A 27 8.58 -9.27 -0.54
N ASP A 28 8.34 -10.56 -0.22
CA ASP A 28 7.82 -10.99 1.08
C ASP A 28 8.82 -10.67 2.22
N GLU A 29 10.11 -10.92 2.02
CA GLU A 29 11.15 -10.55 2.99
C GLU A 29 11.15 -9.03 3.23
N VAL A 30 11.15 -8.22 2.17
CA VAL A 30 11.14 -6.75 2.28
C VAL A 30 9.84 -6.23 2.87
N LEU A 31 8.70 -6.89 2.61
CA LEU A 31 7.41 -6.57 3.20
C LEU A 31 7.43 -6.81 4.72
N ASN A 32 7.93 -7.95 5.18
CA ASN A 32 8.02 -8.25 6.61
C ASN A 32 8.97 -7.27 7.31
N ASP A 33 10.13 -6.98 6.72
CA ASP A 33 11.07 -5.97 7.21
C ASP A 33 10.43 -4.57 7.28
N ALA A 34 9.63 -4.21 6.27
CA ALA A 34 8.88 -2.96 6.27
C ALA A 34 7.87 -2.92 7.42
N LEU A 35 7.09 -3.99 7.60
CA LEU A 35 6.09 -4.09 8.67
C LEU A 35 6.72 -3.96 10.07
N ASP A 36 7.91 -4.52 10.27
CA ASP A 36 8.66 -4.41 11.52
C ASP A 36 9.28 -3.01 11.69
N SER A 37 9.78 -2.41 10.61
CA SER A 37 10.44 -1.09 10.64
C SER A 37 9.48 0.09 10.75
N LEU A 38 8.24 -0.05 10.25
CA LEU A 38 7.26 1.04 10.23
C LEU A 38 6.86 1.50 11.64
N GLY A 39 7.02 0.63 12.64
CA GLY A 39 6.63 0.86 14.03
C GLY A 39 5.10 0.78 14.20
N TRP A 40 4.62 -0.04 15.14
CA TRP A 40 3.19 -0.20 15.36
C TRP A 40 2.75 0.53 16.64
N ASP A 41 1.83 1.48 16.50
CA ASP A 41 1.40 2.36 17.59
C ASP A 41 -0.14 2.35 17.71
N SER A 42 -0.69 1.19 18.07
CA SER A 42 -2.12 0.98 18.24
C SER A 42 -2.39 -0.05 19.34
N ASP A 43 -3.45 0.18 20.13
CA ASP A 43 -3.95 -0.76 21.15
C ASP A 43 -4.40 -2.11 20.56
N SER A 44 -4.79 -2.10 19.28
CA SER A 44 -5.11 -3.33 18.53
C SER A 44 -3.85 -3.96 17.95
N SER A 45 -3.76 -5.30 17.97
CA SER A 45 -2.59 -6.01 17.46
C SER A 45 -2.43 -5.85 15.94
N ARG A 46 -1.17 -5.78 15.49
CA ARG A 46 -0.81 -5.62 14.08
C ARG A 46 -1.38 -6.75 13.22
N GLU A 47 -1.38 -7.97 13.73
CA GLU A 47 -1.87 -9.16 13.04
C GLU A 47 -3.37 -9.04 12.76
N LYS A 48 -4.16 -8.61 13.75
CA LYS A 48 -5.60 -8.38 13.57
C LYS A 48 -5.87 -7.33 12.50
N PHE A 49 -5.04 -6.29 12.44
CA PHE A 49 -5.12 -5.29 11.38
C PHE A 49 -4.77 -5.89 10.02
N VAL A 50 -3.67 -6.63 9.91
CA VAL A 50 -3.22 -7.26 8.66
C VAL A 50 -4.33 -8.14 8.07
N PHE A 51 -4.99 -8.98 8.89
CA PHE A 51 -6.13 -9.79 8.43
C PHE A 51 -7.28 -8.94 7.88
N ARG A 52 -7.58 -7.80 8.51
CA ARG A 52 -8.60 -6.87 8.02
C ARG A 52 -8.17 -6.24 6.70
N ALA A 53 -6.92 -5.76 6.64
CA ALA A 53 -6.37 -5.11 5.45
C ALA A 53 -6.40 -6.04 4.23
N PHE A 54 -6.08 -7.33 4.40
CA PHE A 54 -6.29 -8.35 3.38
C PHE A 54 -7.73 -8.43 2.89
N SER A 55 -8.70 -8.52 3.81
CA SER A 55 -10.12 -8.58 3.46
C SER A 55 -10.59 -7.33 2.72
N THR A 56 -10.11 -6.16 3.15
CA THR A 56 -10.44 -4.86 2.56
C THR A 56 -9.85 -4.70 1.16
N ALA A 57 -8.58 -5.06 0.96
CA ALA A 57 -7.94 -5.05 -0.35
C ALA A 57 -8.60 -6.03 -1.33
N ARG A 58 -8.97 -7.22 -0.85
CA ARG A 58 -9.70 -8.22 -1.65
C ARG A 58 -11.09 -7.74 -2.07
N ASP A 59 -11.81 -6.99 -1.24
CA ASP A 59 -13.09 -6.41 -1.67
C ASP A 59 -12.87 -5.31 -2.71
N ALA A 60 -11.83 -4.50 -2.53
CA ALA A 60 -11.51 -3.39 -3.43
C ALA A 60 -11.24 -3.85 -4.86
N ILE A 61 -10.52 -4.95 -5.05
CA ILE A 61 -10.15 -5.47 -6.39
C ILE A 61 -11.35 -6.01 -7.20
N THR A 62 -12.53 -6.17 -6.59
CA THR A 62 -13.69 -6.80 -7.25
C THR A 62 -14.31 -5.97 -8.37
N SER A 63 -14.06 -4.66 -8.42
CA SER A 63 -14.47 -3.80 -9.54
C SER A 63 -13.54 -2.60 -9.70
N LEU A 64 -13.50 -2.04 -10.91
CA LEU A 64 -12.71 -0.84 -11.19
C LEU A 64 -13.15 0.34 -10.32
N GLU A 65 -14.46 0.53 -10.12
CA GLU A 65 -15.02 1.59 -9.28
C GLU A 65 -14.54 1.47 -7.83
N LYS A 66 -14.58 0.27 -7.25
CA LYS A 66 -14.10 0.03 -5.88
C LYS A 66 -12.60 0.24 -5.75
N THR A 67 -11.81 -0.22 -6.73
CA THR A 67 -10.37 0.01 -6.77
C THR A 67 -10.06 1.52 -6.80
N GLN A 68 -10.77 2.29 -7.63
CA GLN A 68 -10.58 3.75 -7.70
C GLN A 68 -10.95 4.43 -6.39
N ALA A 69 -12.12 4.12 -5.82
CA ALA A 69 -12.56 4.66 -4.53
C ALA A 69 -11.59 4.31 -3.40
N PHE A 70 -11.00 3.11 -3.44
CA PHE A 70 -9.97 2.69 -2.51
C PHE A 70 -8.73 3.58 -2.61
N PHE A 71 -8.16 3.73 -3.80
CA PHE A 71 -7.01 4.60 -4.03
C PHE A 71 -7.28 6.03 -3.56
N ASP A 72 -8.43 6.60 -3.90
CA ASP A 72 -8.77 7.99 -3.56
C ASP A 72 -8.88 8.18 -2.04
N SER A 73 -9.54 7.24 -1.35
CA SER A 73 -9.67 7.29 0.12
C SER A 73 -8.31 7.16 0.84
N ARG A 74 -7.42 6.31 0.34
CA ARG A 74 -6.11 6.03 0.93
C ARG A 74 -5.13 7.16 0.70
N THR A 75 -5.09 7.66 -0.53
CA THR A 75 -4.25 8.81 -0.88
C THR A 75 -4.68 10.07 -0.14
N ALA A 76 -5.98 10.27 0.13
CA ALA A 76 -6.44 11.37 0.97
C ALA A 76 -5.86 11.33 2.40
N ILE A 77 -5.77 10.15 3.01
CA ILE A 77 -5.17 9.98 4.35
C ILE A 77 -3.67 10.25 4.31
N ILE A 78 -2.97 9.68 3.32
CA ILE A 78 -1.52 9.90 3.15
C ILE A 78 -1.22 11.39 2.98
N LYS A 79 -2.01 12.12 2.17
CA LYS A 79 -1.85 13.56 1.94
C LYS A 79 -2.15 14.39 3.18
N ARG A 80 -3.24 14.06 3.88
CA ARG A 80 -3.59 14.71 5.15
C ARG A 80 -2.44 14.63 6.16
N ASP A 81 -1.74 13.50 6.18
CA ASP A 81 -0.66 13.23 7.14
C ASP A 81 0.73 13.67 6.64
N GLY A 82 0.83 14.24 5.43
CA GLY A 82 2.10 14.64 4.82
C GLY A 82 3.06 13.46 4.59
N ALA A 83 2.52 12.27 4.34
CA ALA A 83 3.27 11.02 4.25
C ALA A 83 3.58 10.59 2.80
N GLU A 84 3.27 11.41 1.79
CA GLU A 84 3.30 11.05 0.36
C GLU A 84 4.65 10.45 -0.08
N ALA A 85 5.74 11.15 0.20
CA ALA A 85 7.09 10.70 -0.16
C ALA A 85 7.50 9.41 0.57
N GLN A 86 7.14 9.28 1.85
CA GLN A 86 7.45 8.10 2.65
C GLN A 86 6.66 6.87 2.16
N SER A 87 5.37 7.04 1.87
CA SER A 87 4.51 5.98 1.35
C SER A 87 4.97 5.48 -0.01
N LEU A 88 5.30 6.37 -0.95
CA LEU A 88 5.87 5.96 -2.24
C LEU A 88 7.20 5.25 -2.08
N THR A 89 8.10 5.77 -1.24
CA THR A 89 9.40 5.13 -1.00
C THR A 89 9.24 3.70 -0.51
N TRP A 90 8.34 3.46 0.45
CA TRP A 90 8.11 2.11 0.97
C TRP A 90 7.46 1.19 -0.08
N LEU A 91 6.42 1.64 -0.78
CA LEU A 91 5.77 0.84 -1.81
C LEU A 91 6.73 0.48 -2.95
N SER A 92 7.52 1.44 -3.44
CA SER A 92 8.52 1.18 -4.47
C SER A 92 9.66 0.28 -3.97
N LYS A 93 10.01 0.34 -2.68
CA LYS A 93 11.03 -0.55 -2.11
C LYS A 93 10.53 -1.99 -2.02
N VAL A 94 9.28 -2.21 -1.61
CA VAL A 94 8.70 -3.56 -1.50
C VAL A 94 8.49 -4.16 -2.90
N LEU A 95 7.74 -3.48 -3.76
CA LEU A 95 7.42 -3.97 -5.11
C LEU A 95 8.65 -4.00 -6.04
N GLY A 96 9.66 -3.19 -5.73
CA GLY A 96 10.90 -3.14 -6.50
C GLY A 96 11.97 -4.12 -6.04
N ALA A 97 11.68 -5.01 -5.07
CA ALA A 97 12.69 -5.85 -4.42
C ALA A 97 13.41 -6.79 -5.40
N ASP A 98 12.69 -7.33 -6.38
CA ASP A 98 13.22 -8.18 -7.47
C ASP A 98 13.01 -7.59 -8.87
N GLY A 99 12.50 -6.35 -8.93
CA GLY A 99 12.34 -5.57 -10.15
C GLY A 99 10.88 -5.50 -10.60
N LEU A 100 10.45 -4.29 -10.96
CA LEU A 100 9.04 -4.00 -11.19
C LEU A 100 8.47 -4.62 -12.48
N THR A 101 7.35 -5.32 -12.34
CA THR A 101 6.49 -5.76 -13.45
C THR A 101 5.74 -4.58 -14.10
N ALA A 102 5.05 -4.83 -15.21
CA ALA A 102 4.20 -3.82 -15.84
C ALA A 102 3.02 -3.41 -14.95
N THR A 103 2.44 -4.36 -14.20
CA THR A 103 1.31 -4.13 -13.29
C THR A 103 1.74 -3.22 -12.13
N GLU A 104 2.90 -3.47 -11.56
CA GLU A 104 3.41 -2.70 -10.42
C GLU A 104 3.83 -1.29 -10.82
N LYS A 105 4.45 -1.14 -11.99
CA LYS A 105 4.72 0.18 -12.57
C LYS A 105 3.43 0.96 -12.75
N TYR A 106 2.38 0.30 -13.26
CA TYR A 106 1.07 0.92 -13.41
C TYR A 106 0.47 1.29 -12.04
N PHE A 107 0.55 0.40 -11.05
CA PHE A 107 0.10 0.67 -9.68
C PHE A 107 0.79 1.90 -9.08
N LEU A 108 2.12 1.94 -9.14
CA LEU A 108 2.92 3.06 -8.60
C LEU A 108 2.60 4.37 -9.33
N ALA A 109 2.45 4.35 -10.65
CA ALA A 109 2.06 5.52 -11.42
C ALA A 109 0.66 6.03 -11.05
N GLN A 110 -0.30 5.12 -10.86
CA GLN A 110 -1.66 5.47 -10.41
C GLN A 110 -1.66 6.10 -9.02
N LEU A 111 -0.79 5.61 -8.13
CA LEU A 111 -0.64 6.16 -6.79
C LEU A 111 0.03 7.53 -6.82
N GLU A 112 1.15 7.67 -7.54
CA GLU A 112 1.90 8.92 -7.68
C GLU A 112 1.01 10.03 -8.25
N GLN A 113 0.23 9.75 -9.29
CA GLN A 113 -0.69 10.71 -9.89
C GLN A 113 -1.72 11.28 -8.89
N ARG A 114 -2.17 10.46 -7.94
CA ARG A 114 -3.17 10.88 -6.92
C ARG A 114 -2.55 11.64 -5.76
N LEU A 115 -1.33 11.25 -5.38
CA LEU A 115 -0.56 11.95 -4.36
C LEU A 115 -0.13 13.34 -4.88
N TYR A 116 0.31 13.42 -6.13
CA TYR A 116 0.81 14.62 -6.78
C TYR A 116 0.06 14.91 -8.09
N PRO A 117 -1.20 15.35 -8.03
CA PRO A 117 -1.95 15.71 -9.23
C PRO A 117 -1.29 16.92 -9.91
N ALA A 118 -1.12 16.86 -11.23
CA ALA A 118 -0.68 18.02 -12.01
C ALA A 118 -1.65 19.18 -11.78
N SER A 119 -1.11 20.33 -11.35
CA SER A 119 -1.87 21.56 -11.07
C SER A 119 -2.35 22.25 -12.33
#